data_AF-A0A359EAZ2-F1
#
_entry.id   AF-A0A359EAZ2-F1
#
_cell.length_a   1.000
_cell.length_b   1.000
_cell.length_c   1.000
_cell.angle_alpha   90.00
_cell.angle_beta   90.00
_cell.angle_gamma   90.00
#
_symmetry.space_group_name_H-M   'P 1'
#
loop_
_entity.id
_entity.type
_entity.pdbx_description
1 polymer ?
#
loop_
_entity_poly.entity_id
_entity_poly.type
_entity_poly.pdbx_seq_one_letter_code
_entity_poly.pdbx_strand_id
1 'polypeptide(L)' 'FVTLEISNTTPLPAKIYSNEGIAQVLFFEGDEPCEVTYADKKGKYQKQQSIVLPKL' A
#
# COMPACT_ATOMS: atom_id res chain seq x y z
N PHE A 1 -5.01 -6.36 -0.43
CA PHE A 1 -5.06 -5.17 0.43
C PHE A 1 -3.76 -4.40 0.32
N VAL A 2 -3.79 -3.08 0.53
CA VAL A 2 -2.60 -2.23 0.63
C VAL A 2 -2.69 -1.45 1.93
N THR A 3 -1.55 -1.14 2.55
CA THR A 3 -1.51 -0.24 3.72
C THR A 3 -1.18 1.17 3.21
N LEU A 4 -1.98 2.15 3.62
CA LEU A 4 -1.75 3.56 3.32
C LEU A 4 -1.29 4.28 4.60
N GLU A 5 -0.25 5.09 4.48
CA GLU A 5 0.14 6.05 5.50
C GLU A 5 -0.46 7.41 5.14
N ILE A 6 -1.07 8.08 6.12
CA ILE A 6 -1.72 9.38 5.92
C ILE A 6 -1.09 10.36 6.89
N SER A 7 -0.57 11.47 6.35
CA SER A 7 0.00 12.56 7.12
C SER A 7 -0.73 13.86 6.81
N ASN A 8 -1.16 14.57 7.85
CA ASN A 8 -1.75 15.89 7.72
C ASN A 8 -0.66 16.95 7.90
N THR A 9 -0.31 17.64 6.83
CA THR A 9 0.72 18.70 6.83
C THR A 9 0.17 20.10 7.12
N THR A 10 -1.13 20.21 7.39
CA THR A 10 -1.79 21.49 7.71
C THR A 10 -2.07 21.60 9.21
N PRO A 11 -2.16 22.83 9.76
CA PRO A 11 -2.54 23.03 11.16
C PRO A 11 -4.04 22.79 11.42
N LEU A 12 -4.84 22.60 10.36
CA LEU A 12 -6.28 22.37 10.47
C LEU A 12 -6.58 20.87 10.56
N PRO A 13 -7.59 20.45 11.34
CA PRO A 13 -8.00 19.04 11.40
C PRO A 13 -8.49 18.54 10.03
N ALA A 14 -7.97 17.39 9.59
CA ALA A 14 -8.47 16.66 8.44
C ALA A 14 -9.41 15.54 8.91
N LYS A 15 -10.59 15.43 8.28
CA LYS A 15 -11.51 14.31 8.48
C LYS A 15 -11.43 13.38 7.29
N ILE A 16 -11.44 12.08 7.55
CA ILE A 16 -11.33 11.03 6.53
C ILE A 16 -12.48 10.06 6.78
N TYR A 17 -13.31 9.84 5.78
CA TYR A 17 -14.47 8.96 5.90
C TYR A 17 -14.23 7.64 5.15
N SER A 18 -14.82 6.57 5.67
CA SER A 18 -14.77 5.27 5.00
C SER A 18 -15.47 5.32 3.64
N ASN A 19 -14.89 4.62 2.66
CA ASN A 19 -15.38 4.53 1.28
C ASN A 19 -15.27 5.83 0.46
N GLU A 20 -14.62 6.87 0.96
CA GLU A 20 -14.19 7.99 0.11
C GLU A 20 -12.96 7.58 -0.72
N GLY A 21 -12.91 8.01 -1.98
CA GLY A 21 -11.73 7.81 -2.81
C GLY A 21 -10.57 8.65 -2.29
N ILE A 22 -9.50 8.00 -1.80
CA ILE A 22 -8.32 8.69 -1.23
C ILE A 22 -7.06 8.60 -2.11
N ALA A 23 -7.01 7.63 -3.02
CA ALA A 23 -5.87 7.42 -3.91
C ALA A 23 -6.30 6.65 -5.16
N GLN A 24 -5.50 6.77 -6.21
CA GLN A 24 -5.61 5.96 -7.42
C GLN A 24 -4.34 5.11 -7.57
N VAL A 25 -4.53 3.83 -7.89
CA VAL A 25 -3.43 2.94 -8.26
C VAL A 25 -3.29 2.95 -9.76
N LEU A 26 -2.10 3.30 -10.24
CA LEU A 26 -1.72 3.19 -11.64
C LEU A 26 -0.85 1.95 -11.81
N PHE A 27 -1.18 1.15 -12.84
CA PHE A 27 -0.41 -0.03 -13.21
C PHE A 27 0.46 0.32 -14.40
N PHE A 28 1.73 -0.05 -14.32
CA PHE A 28 2.70 0.12 -15.40
C PHE A 28 3.18 -1.27 -15.82
N GLU A 29 3.36 -1.44 -17.12
CA GLU A 29 3.93 -2.66 -17.69
C GLU A 29 5.47 -2.59 -17.59
N GLY A 30 6.09 -3.73 -17.26
CA GLY A 30 7.54 -3.89 -17.34
C GLY A 30 7.91 -4.51 -18.68
N ASP A 31 9.10 -4.21 -19.19
CA ASP A 31 9.55 -4.70 -20.50
C ASP A 31 9.73 -6.23 -20.53
N GLU A 32 10.01 -6.84 -19.37
CA GLU A 32 10.26 -8.29 -19.23
C GLU A 32 9.64 -8.83 -17.91
N PRO A 33 9.38 -10.15 -17.81
CA PRO A 33 8.93 -10.77 -16.57
C PRO A 33 9.93 -10.57 -15.42
N CYS A 34 9.42 -10.35 -14.20
CA CYS A 34 10.26 -10.27 -13.01
C CYS A 34 11.01 -11.59 -12.78
N GLU A 35 12.34 -11.55 -12.70
CA GLU A 35 13.17 -12.73 -12.38
C GLU A 35 12.80 -13.38 -11.03
N VAL A 36 12.44 -12.56 -10.03
CA VAL A 36 11.97 -13.01 -8.73
C VAL A 36 10.78 -12.18 -8.30
N THR A 37 9.62 -12.80 -8.20
CA THR A 37 8.39 -12.11 -7.82
C THR A 37 8.35 -11.83 -6.31
N TYR A 38 7.48 -10.91 -5.88
CA TYR A 38 7.27 -10.67 -4.44
C TYR A 38 6.78 -11.93 -3.70
N ALA A 39 6.05 -12.79 -4.42
CA ALA A 39 5.60 -14.09 -3.90
C ALA A 39 6.79 -15.05 -3.71
N ASP A 40 7.69 -15.13 -4.70
CA ASP A 40 8.89 -16.00 -4.63
C ASP A 40 9.84 -15.57 -3.52
N LYS A 41 9.99 -14.25 -3.31
CA LYS A 41 10.77 -13.69 -2.19
C LYS A 41 10.18 -14.01 -0.81
N LYS A 42 8.99 -14.63 -0.74
CA LYS A 42 8.20 -14.80 0.50
C LYS A 42 8.08 -13.47 1.23
N GLY A 43 7.67 -12.44 0.49
CA GLY A 43 7.64 -11.06 0.96
C GLY A 43 6.97 -10.92 2.33
N LYS A 44 7.55 -10.06 3.17
CA LYS A 44 7.16 -9.78 4.56
C LYS A 44 5.66 -9.52 4.79
N TYR A 45 5.02 -8.96 3.77
CA TYR A 45 3.62 -8.54 3.74
C TYR A 45 2.79 -9.25 2.64
N GLN A 46 3.32 -10.35 2.07
CA GLN A 46 2.58 -11.18 1.12
C GLN A 46 1.27 -11.67 1.76
N LYS A 47 0.15 -11.56 1.02
CA LYS A 47 -1.22 -11.94 1.48
C LYS A 47 -1.74 -11.19 2.71
N GLN A 48 -1.23 -9.99 3.02
CA GLN A 48 -1.75 -9.18 4.12
C GLN A 48 -3.26 -8.88 3.97
N GLN A 49 -4.02 -9.05 5.06
CA GLN A 49 -5.49 -8.91 5.10
C GLN A 49 -5.99 -7.68 5.90
N SER A 50 -5.16 -7.14 6.80
CA SER A 50 -5.50 -6.00 7.67
C SER A 50 -4.26 -5.12 7.87
N ILE A 51 -4.42 -3.98 8.52
CA ILE A 51 -3.30 -3.10 8.90
C ILE A 51 -2.45 -3.85 9.93
N VAL A 52 -1.14 -3.91 9.69
CA VAL A 52 -0.16 -4.54 10.59
C VAL A 52 0.91 -3.52 10.94
N LEU A 53 1.47 -3.66 12.15
CA LEU A 53 2.65 -2.90 12.53
C LEU A 53 3.85 -3.30 11.65
N PRO A 54 4.83 -2.40 11.46
CA PRO A 54 6.07 -2.74 10.78
C PRO A 54 6.71 -3.96 11.44
N LYS A 55 6.97 -5.00 10.66
CA LYS A 55 7.88 -6.07 11.13
C LYS A 55 9.31 -5.54 10.93
N LEU A 56 10.29 -5.96 11.72
CA LEU A 56 11.73 -5.68 11.46
C LEU A 56 12.32 -6.77 10.56
#